data_AF-A0A536GGV4-F1
#
_entry.id   AF-A0A536GGV4-F1
#
_cell.length_a   1.000
_cell.length_b   1.000
_cell.length_c   1.000
_cell.angle_alpha   90.00
_cell.angle_beta   90.00
_cell.angle_gamma   90.00
#
_symmetry.space_group_name_H-M   'P 1'
#
loop_
_entity.id
_entity.type
_entity.pdbx_description
1 polymer ?
#
loop_
_entity_poly.entity_id
_entity_poly.type
_entity_poly.pdbx_seq_one_letter_code
_entity_poly.pdbx_strand_id
1 'polypeptide(L)'
;MDSLHAIGFYVSSAVLLIGGLGVVLLPGRPLRGAALALSGVGLAGIYVSLSAAFAGAVALICYLACAFMVAGPQYRSVETAVSPLWRQLGALGAAALLAVLAYSAFRGDFVHASYSVGPFAARAVASLMLAHDVLATEAVAVLTVVAIAGATAAWRVRDRAR
;
A
#
# COMPACT_ATOMS: atom_id res chain seq x y z
N MET A 1 7.93 7.75 -24.08
CA MET A 1 7.52 8.52 -22.89
C MET A 1 7.96 9.95 -23.12
N ASP A 2 7.03 10.88 -23.10
CA ASP A 2 7.38 12.31 -23.11
C ASP A 2 8.08 12.66 -21.80
N SER A 3 9.08 13.53 -21.85
CA SER A 3 9.92 13.91 -20.70
C SER A 3 9.09 14.31 -19.47
N LEU A 4 7.91 14.88 -19.70
CA LEU A 4 6.95 15.27 -18.66
C LEU A 4 6.37 14.07 -17.88
N HIS A 5 6.08 12.95 -18.54
CA HIS A 5 5.60 11.73 -17.89
C HIS A 5 6.69 11.04 -17.08
N ALA A 6 7.94 11.05 -17.56
CA ALA A 6 9.07 10.53 -16.79
C ALA A 6 9.29 11.35 -15.51
N ILE A 7 9.25 12.69 -15.61
CA ILE A 7 9.36 13.57 -14.45
C ILE A 7 8.23 13.29 -13.45
N GLY A 8 6.97 13.20 -13.91
CA GLY A 8 5.83 12.88 -13.06
C GLY A 8 5.98 11.55 -12.32
N PHE A 9 6.48 10.52 -13.00
CA PHE A 9 6.75 9.21 -12.41
C PHE A 9 7.86 9.27 -11.34
N TYR A 10 8.98 9.93 -11.62
CA TYR A 10 10.09 10.04 -10.66
C TYR A 10 9.74 10.89 -9.44
N VAL A 11 9.02 11.99 -9.63
CA VAL A 11 8.53 12.83 -8.51
C VAL A 11 7.56 12.01 -7.65
N SER A 12 6.62 11.29 -8.27
CA SER A 12 5.67 10.44 -7.54
C SER A 12 6.39 9.32 -6.77
N SER A 13 7.43 8.73 -7.36
CA SER A 13 8.28 7.72 -6.71
C SER A 13 9.05 8.27 -5.53
N ALA A 14 9.61 9.47 -5.65
CA ALA A 14 10.29 10.15 -4.55
C ALA A 14 9.32 10.44 -3.40
N VAL A 15 8.12 10.95 -3.71
CA VAL A 15 7.06 11.21 -2.72
C VAL A 15 6.64 9.92 -2.01
N LEU A 16 6.46 8.83 -2.76
CA LEU A 16 6.15 7.51 -2.21
C LEU A 16 7.22 7.04 -1.22
N LEU A 17 8.49 7.15 -1.60
CA LEU A 17 9.63 6.70 -0.81
C LEU A 17 9.82 7.54 0.45
N ILE A 18 9.71 8.88 0.33
CA ILE A 18 9.76 9.79 1.47
C ILE A 18 8.60 9.50 2.44
N GLY A 19 7.39 9.30 1.93
CA GLY A 19 6.22 8.93 2.74
C GLY A 19 6.44 7.60 3.47
N GLY A 20 6.87 6.56 2.76
CA GLY A 20 7.13 5.24 3.35
C GLY A 20 8.22 5.27 4.44
N LEU A 21 9.33 5.98 4.20
CA LEU A 21 10.36 6.19 5.22
C LEU A 21 9.83 7.01 6.40
N GLY A 22 9.03 8.03 6.15
CA GLY A 22 8.40 8.86 7.18
C GLY A 22 7.51 8.05 8.13
N VAL A 23 6.75 7.08 7.62
CA VAL A 23 5.92 6.18 8.45
C VAL A 23 6.75 5.42 9.47
N VAL A 24 7.96 5.00 9.10
CA VAL A 24 8.86 4.22 9.97
C VAL A 24 9.65 5.10 10.93
N LEU A 25 10.19 6.21 10.42
CA LEU A 25 11.19 7.01 11.13
C LEU A 25 10.59 8.11 12.02
N LEU A 26 9.40 8.63 11.71
CA LEU A 26 8.83 9.75 12.47
C LEU A 26 8.34 9.28 13.85
N PRO A 27 8.61 10.03 14.94
CA PRO A 27 8.29 9.60 16.30
C PRO A 27 6.82 9.84 16.71
N GLY A 28 6.04 10.58 15.92
CA GLY A 28 4.66 10.97 16.26
C GLY A 28 3.59 10.24 15.45
N ARG A 29 2.52 9.79 16.09
CA ARG A 29 1.32 9.23 15.43
C ARG A 29 0.73 10.11 14.31
N PRO A 30 0.47 11.42 14.53
CA PRO A 30 -0.07 12.27 13.47
C PRO A 30 0.90 12.42 12.30
N LEU A 31 2.21 12.48 12.59
CA LEU A 31 3.26 12.57 11.58
C LEU A 31 3.39 11.27 10.77
N ARG A 32 3.27 10.10 11.41
CA ARG A 32 3.22 8.80 10.74
C ARG A 32 1.97 8.65 9.87
N GLY A 33 0.81 9.11 10.36
CA GLY A 33 -0.42 9.15 9.56
C GLY A 33 -0.27 10.05 8.33
N ALA A 34 0.27 11.26 8.51
CA ALA A 34 0.55 12.17 7.39
C ALA A 34 1.57 11.58 6.39
N ALA A 35 2.62 10.91 6.87
CA ALA A 35 3.58 10.22 6.02
C ALA A 35 2.95 9.05 5.24
N LEU A 36 1.99 8.34 5.85
CA LEU A 36 1.22 7.29 5.18
C LEU A 36 0.33 7.89 4.08
N ALA A 37 -0.35 9.01 4.36
CA ALA A 37 -1.12 9.73 3.34
C ALA A 37 -0.22 10.18 2.18
N LEU A 38 0.97 10.73 2.48
CA LEU A 38 1.96 11.12 1.48
C LEU A 38 2.40 9.94 0.61
N SER A 39 2.61 8.76 1.22
CA SER A 39 2.92 7.54 0.47
C SER A 39 1.76 7.13 -0.47
N GLY A 40 0.50 7.27 -0.03
CA GLY A 40 -0.68 7.03 -0.87
C GLY A 40 -0.76 7.98 -2.06
N VAL A 41 -0.44 9.27 -1.87
CA VAL A 41 -0.38 10.27 -2.94
C VAL A 41 0.69 9.90 -3.97
N GLY A 42 1.90 9.54 -3.51
CA GLY A 42 2.97 9.09 -4.40
C GLY A 42 2.59 7.84 -5.20
N LEU A 43 1.98 6.84 -4.54
CA LEU A 43 1.51 5.62 -5.20
C LEU A 43 0.43 5.92 -6.25
N ALA A 44 -0.53 6.79 -5.93
CA ALA A 44 -1.57 7.19 -6.86
C ALA A 44 -1.00 7.90 -8.10
N GLY A 45 0.01 8.77 -7.91
CA GLY A 45 0.72 9.43 -9.00
C GLY A 45 1.46 8.44 -9.92
N ILE A 46 2.08 7.41 -9.35
CA ILE A 46 2.68 6.31 -10.12
C ILE A 46 1.60 5.58 -10.94
N TYR A 47 0.48 5.21 -10.32
CA TYR A 47 -0.60 4.52 -11.02
C TYR A 47 -1.20 5.35 -12.17
N VAL A 48 -1.36 6.66 -11.98
CA VAL A 48 -1.80 7.56 -13.06
C VAL A 48 -0.77 7.57 -14.20
N SER A 49 0.52 7.61 -13.88
CA SER A 49 1.61 7.57 -14.89
C SER A 49 1.64 6.24 -15.65
N LEU A 50 1.12 5.16 -15.05
CA LEU A 50 1.00 3.83 -15.66
C LEU A 50 -0.36 3.59 -16.34
N SER A 51 -1.18 4.64 -16.55
CA SER A 51 -2.55 4.53 -17.11
C SER A 51 -3.52 3.67 -16.28
N ALA A 52 -3.25 3.51 -14.99
CA ALA A 52 -4.04 2.74 -14.03
C ALA A 52 -4.78 3.66 -13.03
N ALA A 53 -5.39 4.76 -13.50
CA ALA A 53 -5.92 5.81 -12.62
C ALA A 53 -7.04 5.33 -11.67
N PHE A 54 -7.84 4.35 -12.09
CA PHE A 54 -8.85 3.72 -11.22
C PHE A 54 -8.21 3.02 -10.01
N ALA A 55 -7.19 2.19 -10.24
CA ALA A 55 -6.45 1.53 -9.15
C ALA A 55 -5.73 2.57 -8.28
N GLY A 56 -5.21 3.64 -8.89
CA GLY A 56 -4.64 4.78 -8.18
C GLY A 56 -5.63 5.46 -7.23
N ALA A 57 -6.87 5.69 -7.68
CA ALA A 57 -7.92 6.27 -6.84
C ALA A 57 -8.31 5.36 -5.67
N VAL A 58 -8.49 4.06 -5.92
CA VAL A 58 -8.77 3.08 -4.86
C VAL A 58 -7.64 3.04 -3.84
N ALA A 59 -6.39 2.95 -4.31
CA ALA A 59 -5.23 2.96 -3.44
C ALA A 59 -5.14 4.25 -2.61
N LEU A 60 -5.39 5.41 -3.21
CA LEU A 60 -5.40 6.69 -2.50
C LEU A 60 -6.42 6.69 -1.36
N ILE A 61 -7.65 6.25 -1.64
CA ILE A 61 -8.71 6.18 -0.63
C ILE A 61 -8.31 5.24 0.52
N CYS A 62 -7.77 4.06 0.20
CA CYS A 62 -7.32 3.10 1.21
C CYS A 62 -6.19 3.68 2.07
N TYR A 63 -5.18 4.30 1.46
CA TYR A 63 -4.06 4.91 2.19
C TYR A 63 -4.52 6.09 3.05
N LEU A 64 -5.47 6.91 2.57
CA LEU A 64 -6.05 8.00 3.35
C LEU A 64 -6.88 7.49 4.54
N ALA A 65 -7.66 6.42 4.34
CA ALA A 65 -8.41 5.79 5.43
C ALA A 65 -7.47 5.21 6.49
N CYS A 66 -6.41 4.51 6.08
CA CYS A 66 -5.38 4.01 6.98
C CYS A 66 -4.63 5.14 7.68
N ALA A 67 -4.29 6.21 6.96
CA ALA A 67 -3.63 7.39 7.52
C ALA A 67 -4.48 8.05 8.61
N PHE A 68 -5.79 8.18 8.36
CA PHE A 68 -6.74 8.69 9.33
C PHE A 68 -6.83 7.78 10.57
N MET A 69 -6.90 6.46 10.38
CA MET A 69 -6.90 5.50 11.48
C MET A 69 -5.63 5.58 12.33
N VAL A 70 -4.45 5.71 11.72
CA VAL A 70 -3.15 5.81 12.42
C VAL A 70 -3.00 7.14 13.16
N ALA A 71 -3.48 8.23 12.57
CA ALA A 71 -3.49 9.55 13.20
C ALA A 71 -4.52 9.67 14.33
N GLY A 72 -5.53 8.79 14.34
CA GLY A 72 -6.63 8.80 15.29
C GLY A 72 -6.21 8.53 16.75
N PRO A 73 -6.93 9.11 17.73
CA PRO A 73 -6.59 8.99 19.16
C PRO A 73 -6.74 7.56 19.70
N GLN A 74 -7.49 6.70 18.99
CA GLN A 74 -7.77 5.33 19.38
C GLN A 74 -6.66 4.34 18.96
N TYR A 75 -5.70 4.75 18.11
CA TYR A 75 -4.59 3.92 17.70
C TYR A 75 -3.59 3.75 18.84
N ARG A 76 -3.44 2.53 19.37
CA ARG A 76 -2.46 2.20 20.41
C ARG A 76 -1.32 1.42 19.77
N SER A 77 -0.11 1.98 19.79
CA SER A 77 1.08 1.21 19.43
C SER A 77 1.26 0.11 20.47
N VAL A 78 1.25 -1.14 20.02
CA VAL A 78 1.81 -2.24 20.79
C VAL A 78 3.30 -2.19 20.48
N GLU A 79 4.07 -1.52 21.33
CA GLU A 79 5.52 -1.57 21.27
C GLU A 79 5.92 -3.02 21.62
N THR A 80 6.03 -3.88 20.62
CA THR A 80 6.68 -5.18 20.83
C THR A 80 8.13 -4.89 21.15
N ALA A 81 8.54 -5.20 22.40
CA ALA A 81 9.92 -5.07 22.85
C ALA A 81 10.79 -6.13 22.14
N VAL A 82 11.09 -5.87 20.87
CA VAL A 82 12.00 -6.69 20.07
C VAL A 82 13.42 -6.24 20.39
N SER A 83 14.28 -7.19 20.76
CA SER A 83 15.70 -6.90 21.04
C SER A 83 16.35 -6.18 19.85
N PRO A 84 17.29 -5.25 20.10
CA PRO A 84 17.95 -4.46 19.05
C PRO A 84 18.64 -5.34 18.00
N LEU A 85 19.14 -6.51 18.39
CA LEU A 85 19.78 -7.47 17.48
C LEU A 85 18.80 -8.04 16.45
N TRP A 86 17.59 -8.42 16.88
CA TRP A 86 16.54 -8.89 15.98
C TRP A 86 16.04 -7.80 15.04
N ARG A 87 15.99 -6.54 15.50
CA ARG A 87 15.63 -5.40 14.65
C ARG A 87 16.67 -5.17 13.55
N GLN A 88 17.96 -5.31 13.86
CA GLN A 88 19.04 -5.19 12.88
C GLN A 88 19.05 -6.34 11.89
N LEU A 89 18.84 -7.58 12.34
CA LEU A 89 18.69 -8.74 11.45
C LEU A 89 17.51 -8.58 10.50
N GLY A 90 16.37 -8.09 10.99
CA GLY A 90 15.22 -7.76 10.15
C GLY A 90 15.53 -6.69 9.10
N ALA A 91 16.25 -5.64 9.47
CA ALA A 91 16.67 -4.59 8.55
C ALA A 91 17.66 -5.09 7.48
N LEU A 92 18.63 -5.91 7.87
CA LEU A 92 19.56 -6.58 6.96
C LEU A 92 18.82 -7.51 6.00
N GLY A 93 17.85 -8.28 6.51
CA GLY A 93 17.00 -9.15 5.69
C GLY A 93 16.18 -8.36 4.67
N ALA A 94 15.57 -7.24 5.08
CA ALA A 94 14.83 -6.37 4.17
C ALA A 94 15.73 -5.74 3.10
N ALA A 95 16.94 -5.30 3.48
CA ALA A 95 17.92 -4.76 2.55
C ALA A 95 18.41 -5.82 1.55
N ALA A 96 18.68 -7.03 2.01
CA ALA A 96 19.06 -8.16 1.17
C ALA A 96 17.93 -8.52 0.19
N LEU A 97 16.69 -8.58 0.66
CA LEU A 97 15.52 -8.82 -0.19
C LEU A 97 15.37 -7.72 -1.25
N LEU A 98 15.52 -6.46 -0.87
CA LEU A 98 15.49 -5.33 -1.80
C LEU A 98 16.59 -5.45 -2.87
N ALA A 99 17.81 -5.83 -2.48
CA ALA A 99 18.92 -6.02 -3.41
C ALA A 99 18.64 -7.16 -4.41
N VAL A 100 18.08 -8.28 -3.95
CA VAL A 100 17.67 -9.39 -4.82
C VAL A 100 16.57 -8.97 -5.79
N LEU A 101 15.54 -8.25 -5.31
CA LEU A 101 14.47 -7.74 -6.16
C LEU A 101 15.00 -6.74 -7.20
N ALA A 102 15.84 -5.80 -6.80
CA ALA A 102 16.48 -4.86 -7.72
C ALA A 102 17.32 -5.59 -8.78
N TYR A 103 18.13 -6.57 -8.36
CA TYR A 103 18.91 -7.38 -9.29
C TYR A 103 18.03 -8.12 -10.30
N SER A 104 16.95 -8.74 -9.82
CA SER A 104 16.00 -9.44 -10.68
C SER A 104 15.28 -8.49 -11.65
N ALA A 105 15.00 -7.25 -11.23
CA ALA A 105 14.42 -6.23 -12.10
C ALA A 105 15.41 -5.71 -13.15
N PHE A 106 16.70 -5.63 -12.84
CA PHE A 106 17.72 -5.21 -13.82
C PHE A 106 18.08 -6.30 -14.82
N ARG A 107 18.06 -7.57 -14.40
CA ARG A 107 18.48 -8.71 -15.24
C ARG A 107 17.32 -9.46 -15.88
N GLY A 108 16.10 -9.26 -15.38
CA GLY A 108 14.90 -9.92 -15.87
C GLY A 108 14.54 -9.46 -17.28
N ASP A 109 14.23 -10.41 -18.15
CA ASP A 109 13.59 -10.13 -19.42
C ASP A 109 12.07 -10.20 -19.21
N PHE A 110 11.42 -9.03 -19.21
CA PHE A 110 10.00 -8.92 -18.95
C PHE A 110 9.23 -8.89 -20.26
N VAL A 111 8.11 -9.63 -20.32
CA VAL A 111 7.22 -9.57 -21.47
C VAL A 111 6.55 -8.20 -21.51
N HIS A 112 6.83 -7.44 -22.56
CA HIS A 112 6.23 -6.13 -22.77
C HIS A 112 4.91 -6.29 -23.52
N ALA A 113 3.79 -6.27 -22.80
CA ALA A 113 2.47 -6.22 -23.41
C ALA A 113 2.06 -4.75 -23.60
N SER A 114 1.87 -4.33 -24.85
CA SER A 114 1.32 -3.02 -25.17
C SER A 114 -0.18 -3.02 -24.92
N TYR A 115 -0.61 -2.46 -23.80
CA TYR A 115 -2.02 -2.33 -23.45
C TYR A 115 -2.53 -0.94 -23.82
N SER A 116 -3.43 -0.85 -24.80
CA SER A 116 -4.05 0.40 -25.26
C SER A 116 -5.50 0.44 -24.77
N VAL A 117 -5.69 0.92 -23.54
CA VAL A 117 -7.02 1.22 -22.99
C VAL A 117 -6.96 2.61 -22.38
N GLY A 118 -8.09 3.33 -22.42
CA GLY A 118 -8.20 4.68 -21.87
C GLY A 118 -7.81 4.78 -20.39
N PRO A 119 -7.55 5.99 -19.87
CA PRO A 119 -6.91 6.22 -18.57
C PRO A 119 -7.71 5.69 -17.36
N PHE A 120 -9.01 5.43 -17.53
CA PHE A 120 -9.91 4.87 -16.52
C PHE A 120 -10.55 3.57 -17.02
N ALA A 121 -10.00 2.43 -16.63
CA ALA A 121 -10.41 1.11 -17.09
C ALA A 121 -11.27 0.31 -16.08
N ALA A 122 -12.15 0.99 -15.32
CA ALA A 122 -12.93 0.36 -14.25
C ALA A 122 -13.79 -0.82 -14.74
N ARG A 123 -14.39 -0.70 -15.93
CA ARG A 123 -15.19 -1.78 -16.54
C ARG A 123 -14.35 -3.01 -16.90
N ALA A 124 -13.15 -2.80 -17.43
CA ALA A 124 -12.24 -3.89 -17.79
C ALA A 124 -11.76 -4.64 -16.54
N VAL A 125 -11.43 -3.90 -15.47
CA VAL A 125 -11.08 -4.47 -14.16
C VAL A 125 -12.26 -5.26 -13.61
N ALA A 126 -13.48 -4.71 -13.63
CA ALA A 126 -14.67 -5.40 -13.16
C ALA A 126 -14.97 -6.67 -13.95
N SER A 127 -14.81 -6.65 -15.28
CA SER A 127 -14.99 -7.87 -16.08
C SER A 127 -13.93 -8.93 -15.78
N LEU A 128 -12.68 -8.54 -15.55
CA LEU A 128 -11.62 -9.49 -15.19
C LEU A 128 -11.94 -10.14 -13.83
N MET A 129 -12.27 -9.31 -12.85
CA MET A 129 -12.61 -9.73 -11.50
C MET A 129 -13.84 -10.65 -11.45
N LEU A 130 -14.90 -10.32 -12.20
CA LEU A 130 -16.19 -11.02 -12.12
C LEU A 130 -16.42 -12.09 -13.19
N ALA A 131 -15.58 -12.18 -14.21
CA ALA A 131 -15.70 -13.21 -15.24
C ALA A 131 -14.52 -14.19 -15.24
N HIS A 132 -13.32 -13.75 -14.87
CA HIS A 132 -12.12 -14.59 -14.89
C HIS A 132 -11.69 -14.99 -13.48
N ASP A 133 -11.62 -14.03 -12.56
CA ASP A 133 -11.05 -14.21 -11.21
C ASP A 133 -12.10 -14.28 -10.10
N VAL A 134 -13.28 -14.84 -10.41
CA VAL A 134 -14.44 -14.85 -9.50
C VAL A 134 -14.10 -15.43 -8.13
N LEU A 135 -13.44 -16.58 -8.09
CA LEU A 135 -13.08 -17.24 -6.83
C LEU A 135 -12.17 -16.36 -5.96
N ALA A 136 -11.22 -15.65 -6.57
CA ALA A 136 -10.35 -14.73 -5.84
C ALA A 136 -11.15 -13.54 -5.29
N THR A 137 -12.12 -13.02 -6.05
CA THR A 137 -12.99 -11.95 -5.58
C THR A 137 -13.90 -12.38 -4.42
N GLU A 138 -14.45 -13.58 -4.48
CA GLU A 138 -15.25 -14.15 -3.39
C GLU A 138 -14.40 -14.39 -2.14
N ALA A 139 -13.17 -14.91 -2.30
CA ALA A 139 -12.25 -15.10 -1.19
C ALA A 139 -11.91 -13.76 -0.49
N VAL A 140 -11.69 -12.68 -1.26
CA VAL A 140 -11.46 -11.33 -0.70
C VAL A 140 -12.72 -10.80 0.00
N ALA A 141 -13.91 -11.05 -0.55
CA ALA A 141 -15.16 -10.66 0.09
C ALA A 141 -15.35 -11.38 1.44
N VAL A 142 -15.14 -12.70 1.48
CA VAL A 142 -15.19 -13.49 2.72
C VAL A 142 -14.14 -13.01 3.73
N LEU A 143 -12.90 -12.76 3.28
CA LEU A 143 -11.83 -12.23 4.13
C LEU A 143 -12.24 -10.88 4.75
N THR A 144 -12.90 -10.02 3.98
CA THR A 144 -13.36 -8.71 4.46
C THR A 144 -14.44 -8.86 5.52
N VAL A 145 -15.39 -9.77 5.33
CA VAL A 145 -16.42 -10.09 6.34
C VAL A 145 -15.76 -10.64 7.62
N VAL A 146 -14.83 -11.58 7.49
CA VAL A 146 -14.09 -12.15 8.62
C VAL A 146 -13.30 -11.07 9.37
N ALA A 147 -12.65 -10.15 8.66
CA ALA A 147 -11.90 -9.06 9.26
C ALA A 147 -12.81 -8.11 10.06
N ILE A 148 -13.99 -7.75 9.52
CA ILE A 148 -14.97 -6.90 10.21
C ILE A 148 -15.55 -7.62 11.43
N ALA A 149 -15.90 -8.90 11.29
CA ALA A 149 -16.40 -9.71 12.40
C ALA A 149 -15.34 -9.85 13.51
N GLY A 150 -14.08 -10.09 13.15
CA GLY A 150 -12.97 -10.16 14.09
C GLY A 150 -12.72 -8.83 14.81
N ALA A 151 -12.70 -7.72 14.08
CA ALA A 151 -12.53 -6.38 14.65
C ALA A 151 -13.66 -6.01 15.62
N THR A 152 -14.91 -6.31 15.26
CA THR A 152 -16.08 -6.05 16.13
C THR A 152 -16.07 -6.95 17.37
N ALA A 153 -15.76 -8.24 17.22
CA ALA A 153 -15.63 -9.15 18.36
C ALA A 153 -14.53 -8.70 19.33
N ALA A 154 -13.35 -8.33 18.82
CA ALA A 154 -12.24 -7.83 19.64
C ALA A 154 -12.62 -6.55 20.39
N TRP A 155 -13.37 -5.64 19.74
CA TRP A 155 -13.88 -4.44 20.39
C TRP A 155 -14.88 -4.76 21.51
N ARG A 156 -15.83 -5.67 21.27
CA ARG A 156 -16.83 -6.10 22.27
C ARG A 156 -16.22 -6.79 23.48
N VAL A 157 -15.23 -7.67 23.28
CA VAL A 157 -14.51 -8.32 24.39
C VAL A 157 -13.83 -7.27 25.27
N ARG A 158 -13.26 -6.24 24.65
CA ARG A 158 -12.58 -5.16 25.35
C ARG A 158 -13.52 -4.26 26.15
N ASP A 159 -14.69 -3.94 25.61
CA ASP A 159 -15.71 -3.18 26.34
C ASP A 159 -16.21 -3.93 27.58
N ARG A 160 -16.28 -5.27 27.52
CA ARG A 160 -16.68 -6.10 28.67
C ARG A 160 -15.58 -6.28 29.72
N ALA A 161 -14.32 -6.02 29.37
CA ALA A 161 -13.17 -6.15 30.27
C ALA A 161 -12.82 -4.84 31.00
N ARG A 162 -13.58 -3.76 30.76
CA ARG A 162 -13.51 -2.48 31.47
C ARG A 162 -14.64 -2.37 32.47
#